data_AF-A0A838UBD3-F1
#
_entry.id   AF-A0A838UBD3-F1
#
_cell.length_a   1.000
_cell.length_b   1.000
_cell.length_c   1.000
_cell.angle_alpha   90.00
_cell.angle_beta   90.00
_cell.angle_gamma   90.00
#
_symmetry.space_group_name_H-M   'P 1'
#
loop_
_entity.id
_entity.type
_entity.pdbx_description
1 polymer ?
#
loop_
_entity_poly.entity_id
_entity_poly.type
_entity_poly.pdbx_seq_one_letter_code
_entity_poly.pdbx_strand_id
1 'polypeptide(L)'
;MFRKSFASVLGILVFVCITNAQQRAEVSLQLGEPFFTAMLDSVYQSFDPPAFRLSGESGCGTLKIIREAGGARTGVQFRDGHIRVPLAFSGNYAPPFIGCVEFSGWADSVLELEFDQVRQKLIGRARVTNVHLDGAGGLPSAGIARLLQSSIDKRLNPIEILKLDKLSFGVPIPSTGTLRMRAVGVRHEVSSGVLILRITYEFTKG
;
A
#
# COMPACT_ATOMS: atom_id res chain seq x y z
N MET A 1 13.01 28.82 31.73
CA MET A 1 12.11 28.62 30.57
C MET A 1 12.66 27.45 29.75
N PHE A 2 12.19 26.23 30.03
CA PHE A 2 12.78 24.99 29.51
C PHE A 2 12.26 24.69 28.09
N ARG A 3 13.18 24.62 27.13
CA ARG A 3 12.96 24.23 25.74
C ARG A 3 12.99 22.70 25.68
N LYS A 4 11.85 22.03 25.47
CA LYS A 4 11.79 20.57 25.28
C LYS A 4 11.80 20.24 23.80
N SER A 5 12.94 19.73 23.33
CA SER A 5 13.07 19.04 22.05
C SER A 5 12.34 17.70 22.11
N PHE A 6 11.34 17.52 21.25
CA PHE A 6 10.69 16.23 21.01
C PHE A 6 11.58 15.41 20.06
N ALA A 7 12.48 14.61 20.63
CA ALA A 7 13.19 13.58 19.88
C ALA A 7 12.32 12.31 19.90
N SER A 8 11.52 12.11 18.85
CA SER A 8 10.75 10.89 18.65
C SER A 8 11.71 9.82 18.11
N VAL A 9 12.20 8.94 18.99
CA VAL A 9 13.05 7.80 18.64
C VAL A 9 12.17 6.73 17.99
N LEU A 10 12.29 6.57 16.68
CA LEU A 10 11.71 5.48 15.90
C LEU A 10 12.55 4.22 16.14
N GLY A 11 12.17 3.41 17.12
CA GLY A 11 12.80 2.12 17.39
C GLY A 11 12.22 1.03 16.49
N ILE A 12 12.92 0.66 15.42
CA ILE A 12 12.66 -0.59 14.71
C ILE A 12 13.24 -1.72 15.58
N LEU A 13 12.39 -2.41 16.32
CA LEU A 13 12.76 -3.56 17.14
C LEU A 13 12.72 -4.84 16.29
N VAL A 14 13.90 -5.33 15.91
CA VAL A 14 14.08 -6.63 15.24
C VAL A 14 14.43 -7.67 16.30
N PHE A 15 13.52 -8.63 16.54
CA PHE A 15 13.77 -9.76 17.42
C PHE A 15 14.13 -10.99 16.58
N VAL A 16 15.30 -11.59 16.79
CA VAL A 16 15.76 -12.81 16.12
C VAL A 16 15.84 -13.93 17.16
N CYS A 17 14.91 -14.88 17.12
CA CYS A 17 15.00 -16.12 17.91
C CYS A 17 15.60 -17.24 17.06
N ILE A 18 16.71 -17.82 17.50
CA ILE A 18 17.37 -18.94 16.83
C ILE A 18 17.09 -20.22 17.64
N THR A 19 16.19 -21.08 17.16
CA THR A 19 15.96 -22.41 17.77
C THR A 19 16.75 -23.47 17.00
N ASN A 20 17.74 -24.08 17.65
CA ASN A 20 18.61 -25.11 17.06
C ASN A 20 17.87 -26.44 16.87
N ALA A 21 17.34 -26.68 15.66
CA ALA A 21 17.09 -28.02 15.05
C ALA A 21 16.57 -27.93 13.59
N GLN A 22 16.19 -26.75 13.12
CA GLN A 22 15.96 -26.44 11.70
C GLN A 22 16.63 -25.09 11.43
N GLN A 23 17.40 -24.96 10.35
CA GLN A 23 18.03 -23.71 9.91
C GLN A 23 16.96 -22.71 9.41
N ARG A 24 16.03 -22.33 10.30
CA ARG A 24 14.94 -21.42 10.04
C ARG A 24 15.05 -20.21 10.95
N ALA A 25 14.98 -19.03 10.36
CA ALA A 25 14.88 -17.78 11.10
C ALA A 25 13.51 -17.16 10.84
N GLU A 26 12.89 -16.61 11.87
CA GLU A 26 11.66 -15.85 11.75
C GLU A 26 11.94 -14.37 11.99
N VAL A 27 11.49 -13.52 11.07
CA VAL A 27 11.58 -12.05 11.18
C VAL A 27 10.16 -11.52 11.29
N SER A 28 9.92 -10.70 12.33
CA SER A 28 8.65 -10.01 12.52
C SER A 28 8.77 -8.53 12.21
N LEU A 29 7.89 -7.99 11.38
CA LEU A 29 7.79 -6.57 11.05
C LEU A 29 6.41 -6.06 11.47
N GLN A 30 6.37 -4.90 12.13
CA GLN A 30 5.11 -4.22 12.47
C GLN A 30 5.06 -2.85 11.81
N LEU A 31 3.94 -2.56 11.14
CA LEU A 31 3.67 -1.30 10.48
C LEU A 31 2.34 -0.75 11.00
N GLY A 32 2.37 0.46 11.57
CA GLY A 32 1.17 1.12 12.10
C GLY A 32 0.57 2.13 11.12
N GLU A 33 -0.74 2.41 11.25
CA GLU A 33 -1.41 3.46 10.47
C GLU A 33 -0.73 4.84 10.57
N PRO A 34 -0.23 5.30 11.74
CA PRO A 34 0.36 6.64 11.85
C PRO A 34 1.57 6.83 10.94
N PHE A 35 2.33 5.76 10.68
CA PHE A 35 3.45 5.80 9.73
C PHE A 35 2.97 6.12 8.31
N PHE A 36 1.94 5.41 7.82
CA PHE A 36 1.38 5.65 6.49
C PHE A 36 0.71 7.00 6.39
N THR A 37 -0.01 7.42 7.44
CA THR A 37 -0.63 8.76 7.47
C THR A 37 0.43 9.84 7.31
N ALA A 38 1.50 9.81 8.11
CA ALA A 38 2.59 10.77 8.04
C ALA A 38 3.34 10.73 6.69
N MET A 39 3.61 9.53 6.18
CA MET A 39 4.23 9.35 4.86
C MET A 39 3.38 9.98 3.76
N LEU A 40 2.09 9.67 3.71
CA LEU A 40 1.19 10.19 2.69
C LEU A 40 1.02 11.71 2.86
N ASP A 41 0.93 12.23 4.09
CA ASP A 41 0.85 13.68 4.32
C ASP A 41 2.08 14.39 3.74
N SER A 42 3.27 13.84 3.94
CA SER A 42 4.51 14.36 3.34
C SER A 42 4.48 14.31 1.81
N VAL A 43 3.97 13.21 1.22
CA VAL A 43 3.85 13.09 -0.24
C VAL A 43 2.91 14.15 -0.81
N TYR A 44 1.72 14.31 -0.25
CA TYR A 44 0.74 15.30 -0.74
C TYR A 44 1.16 16.75 -0.47
N GLN A 45 2.04 17.00 0.50
CA GLN A 45 2.63 18.33 0.73
C GLN A 45 3.76 18.66 -0.26
N SER A 46 4.46 17.64 -0.77
CA SER A 46 5.68 17.82 -1.56
C SER A 46 5.48 17.60 -3.06
N PHE A 47 4.41 16.92 -3.45
CA PHE A 47 4.15 16.50 -4.83
C PHE A 47 2.70 16.77 -5.23
N ASP A 48 2.52 17.02 -6.53
CA ASP A 48 1.18 17.10 -7.09
C ASP A 48 0.43 15.76 -6.95
N PRO A 49 -0.89 15.80 -6.71
CA PRO A 49 -1.72 14.60 -6.64
C PRO A 49 -1.57 13.74 -7.90
N PRO A 50 -1.46 12.40 -7.75
CA PRO A 50 -1.30 11.53 -8.90
C PRO A 50 -2.54 11.61 -9.80
N ALA A 51 -2.30 11.90 -11.07
CA ALA A 51 -3.33 12.09 -12.08
C ALA A 51 -3.25 11.01 -13.16
N PHE A 52 -4.41 10.50 -13.56
CA PHE A 52 -4.59 9.49 -14.59
C PHE A 52 -5.45 10.07 -15.71
N ARG A 53 -5.04 9.80 -16.95
CA ARG A 53 -5.89 10.11 -18.11
C ARG A 53 -6.90 9.01 -18.30
N LEU A 54 -8.18 9.39 -18.28
CA LEU A 54 -9.28 8.59 -18.76
C LEU A 54 -9.29 8.69 -20.30
N SER A 55 -9.76 7.64 -20.97
CA SER A 55 -9.87 7.64 -22.43
C SER A 55 -10.82 8.77 -22.87
N GLY A 56 -10.31 9.84 -23.47
CA GLY A 56 -11.08 11.03 -23.86
C GLY A 56 -10.27 11.98 -24.75
N GLU A 57 -10.97 12.81 -25.53
CA GLU A 57 -10.39 13.83 -26.41
C GLU A 57 -9.57 14.89 -25.64
N SER A 58 -8.72 15.60 -26.37
CA SER A 58 -7.69 16.51 -25.84
C SER A 58 -8.23 17.53 -24.83
N GLY A 59 -8.01 17.25 -23.54
CA GLY A 59 -8.22 18.19 -22.42
C GLY A 59 -9.24 17.75 -21.36
N CYS A 60 -10.08 16.76 -21.66
CA CYS A 60 -11.10 16.26 -20.73
C CYS A 60 -10.99 14.74 -20.56
N GLY A 61 -11.22 14.23 -19.34
CA GLY A 61 -10.96 12.84 -19.02
C GLY A 61 -9.75 12.71 -18.11
N THR A 62 -9.82 13.31 -16.93
CA THR A 62 -8.78 13.17 -15.91
C THR A 62 -9.37 12.64 -14.63
N LEU A 63 -8.59 11.83 -13.92
CA LEU A 63 -8.90 11.30 -12.60
C LEU A 63 -7.68 11.55 -11.72
N LYS A 64 -7.86 12.27 -10.63
CA LYS A 64 -6.82 12.58 -9.64
C LYS A 64 -7.18 11.92 -8.33
N ILE A 65 -6.20 11.27 -7.69
CA ILE A 65 -6.36 10.83 -6.30
C ILE A 65 -5.95 11.99 -5.42
N ILE A 66 -6.89 12.50 -4.63
CA ILE A 66 -6.69 13.66 -3.78
C ILE A 66 -6.63 13.24 -2.32
N ARG A 67 -6.20 14.14 -1.44
CA ARG A 67 -6.03 13.79 -0.04
C ARG A 67 -7.38 13.52 0.65
N GLU A 68 -8.41 14.27 0.31
CA GLU A 68 -9.70 14.22 1.01
C GLU A 68 -10.85 14.68 0.09
N ALA A 69 -11.97 13.97 0.13
CA ALA A 69 -13.22 14.30 -0.57
C ALA A 69 -14.39 13.51 0.03
N GLY A 70 -15.59 14.10 0.01
CA GLY A 70 -16.82 13.40 0.46
C GLY A 70 -16.77 12.86 1.88
N GLY A 71 -15.99 13.49 2.76
CA GLY A 71 -15.78 13.04 4.14
C GLY A 71 -14.81 11.87 4.32
N ALA A 72 -14.21 11.37 3.24
CA ALA A 72 -13.20 10.32 3.28
C ALA A 72 -11.80 10.88 2.97
N ARG A 73 -10.79 10.35 3.66
CA ARG A 73 -9.38 10.73 3.50
C ARG A 73 -8.60 9.58 2.88
N THR A 74 -7.84 9.87 1.82
CA THR A 74 -6.93 8.90 1.19
C THR A 74 -5.90 8.43 2.20
N GLY A 75 -5.83 7.12 2.43
CA GLY A 75 -4.99 6.58 3.49
C GLY A 75 -4.92 5.06 3.50
N VAL A 76 -4.27 4.53 4.53
CA VAL A 76 -4.22 3.10 4.85
C VAL A 76 -4.81 2.90 6.24
N GLN A 77 -5.73 1.95 6.35
CA GLN A 77 -6.40 1.60 7.60
C GLN A 77 -6.33 0.08 7.81
N PHE A 78 -6.04 -0.33 9.03
CA PHE A 78 -5.96 -1.71 9.49
C PHE A 78 -7.14 -1.99 10.41
N ARG A 79 -8.23 -2.51 9.84
CA ARG A 79 -9.51 -2.72 10.52
C ARG A 79 -10.14 -4.02 10.06
N ASP A 80 -10.85 -4.69 10.96
CA ASP A 80 -11.63 -5.89 10.67
C ASP A 80 -10.84 -7.03 10.02
N GLY A 81 -9.55 -7.16 10.33
CA GLY A 81 -8.69 -8.17 9.70
C GLY A 81 -8.26 -7.85 8.25
N HIS A 82 -8.57 -6.64 7.75
CA HIS A 82 -8.28 -6.21 6.38
C HIS A 82 -7.45 -4.94 6.32
N ILE A 83 -6.61 -4.84 5.28
CA ILE A 83 -5.94 -3.60 4.91
C ILE A 83 -6.90 -2.81 4.01
N ARG A 84 -7.58 -1.82 4.57
CA ARG A 84 -8.46 -0.91 3.83
C ARG A 84 -7.66 0.28 3.31
N VAL A 85 -7.96 0.68 2.08
CA VAL A 85 -7.32 1.80 1.39
C VAL A 85 -8.43 2.70 0.87
N PRO A 86 -9.03 3.57 1.71
CA PRO A 86 -9.94 4.59 1.21
C PRO A 86 -9.18 5.50 0.23
N LEU A 87 -9.80 5.80 -0.90
CA LEU A 87 -9.24 6.64 -1.95
C LEU A 87 -10.22 7.77 -2.26
N ALA A 88 -9.90 8.99 -1.83
CA ALA A 88 -10.59 10.19 -2.28
C ALA A 88 -10.10 10.58 -3.68
N PHE A 89 -11.01 10.97 -4.56
CA PHE A 89 -10.69 11.32 -5.93
C PHE A 89 -11.52 12.49 -6.45
N SER A 90 -10.96 13.17 -7.44
CA SER A 90 -11.67 14.15 -8.27
C SER A 90 -11.28 14.00 -9.72
N GLY A 91 -12.05 14.56 -10.62
CA GLY A 91 -11.76 14.43 -12.03
C GLY A 91 -12.73 15.18 -12.90
N ASN A 92 -12.57 14.96 -14.20
CA ASN A 92 -13.50 15.44 -15.20
C ASN A 92 -13.64 14.43 -16.33
N TYR A 93 -14.78 14.46 -16.99
CA TYR A 93 -15.06 13.66 -18.17
C TYR A 93 -16.00 14.43 -19.10
N ALA A 94 -16.05 14.01 -20.37
CA ALA A 94 -16.87 14.65 -21.39
C ALA A 94 -18.08 13.76 -21.72
N PRO A 95 -19.21 13.87 -21.00
CA PRO A 95 -20.45 13.25 -21.41
C PRO A 95 -20.93 13.78 -22.77
N PRO A 96 -21.67 12.96 -23.54
CA PRO A 96 -22.26 13.40 -24.79
C PRO A 96 -23.08 14.69 -24.60
N PHE A 97 -22.90 15.65 -25.51
CA PHE A 97 -23.72 16.87 -25.66
C PHE A 97 -23.62 17.96 -24.57
N ILE A 98 -22.98 17.72 -23.43
CA ILE A 98 -22.89 18.70 -22.32
C ILE A 98 -21.47 19.21 -22.03
N GLY A 99 -20.47 18.73 -22.78
CA GLY A 99 -19.09 19.19 -22.63
C GLY A 99 -18.40 18.58 -21.39
N CYS A 100 -17.29 19.16 -20.97
CA CYS A 100 -16.49 18.63 -19.86
C CYS A 100 -17.14 18.94 -18.51
N VAL A 101 -17.47 17.92 -17.74
CA VAL A 101 -18.06 18.06 -16.40
C VAL A 101 -17.12 17.47 -15.34
N GLU A 102 -17.13 18.09 -14.17
CA GLU A 102 -16.33 17.67 -13.03
C GLU A 102 -17.07 16.63 -12.19
N PHE A 103 -16.30 15.78 -11.51
CA PHE A 103 -16.82 14.84 -10.53
C PHE A 103 -15.84 14.71 -9.36
N SER A 104 -16.38 14.34 -8.20
CA SER A 104 -15.58 14.03 -7.02
C SER A 104 -16.24 12.93 -6.21
N GLY A 105 -15.48 12.31 -5.33
CA GLY A 105 -16.00 11.27 -4.46
C GLY A 105 -14.89 10.49 -3.79
N TRP A 106 -15.25 9.33 -3.28
CA TRP A 106 -14.30 8.43 -2.65
C TRP A 106 -14.65 6.97 -2.88
N ALA A 107 -13.65 6.11 -2.78
CA ALA A 107 -13.79 4.68 -2.99
C ALA A 107 -13.24 3.90 -1.80
N ASP A 108 -14.01 2.91 -1.36
CA ASP A 108 -13.49 1.86 -0.48
C ASP A 108 -12.68 0.88 -1.32
N SER A 109 -11.47 0.59 -0.88
CA SER A 109 -10.65 -0.47 -1.47
C SER A 109 -10.06 -1.36 -0.39
N VAL A 110 -9.78 -2.61 -0.75
CA VAL A 110 -9.07 -3.57 0.10
C VAL A 110 -7.78 -3.98 -0.59
N LEU A 111 -6.69 -4.08 0.19
CA LEU A 111 -5.40 -4.58 -0.26
C LEU A 111 -5.19 -5.99 0.25
N GLU A 112 -5.07 -6.94 -0.67
CA GLU A 112 -4.82 -8.35 -0.36
C GLU A 112 -3.33 -8.66 -0.57
N LEU A 113 -2.68 -9.23 0.45
CA LEU A 113 -1.24 -9.57 0.40
C LEU A 113 -1.03 -11.02 -0.04
N GLU A 114 -0.10 -11.21 -0.98
CA GLU A 114 0.25 -12.50 -1.55
C GLU A 114 1.78 -12.67 -1.55
N PHE A 115 2.26 -13.84 -1.12
CA PHE A 115 3.69 -14.16 -1.15
C PHE A 115 4.03 -14.90 -2.44
N ASP A 116 4.80 -14.25 -3.32
CA ASP A 116 5.40 -14.88 -4.47
C ASP A 116 6.73 -15.53 -4.06
N GLN A 117 6.66 -16.82 -3.72
CA GLN A 117 7.83 -17.59 -3.29
C GLN A 117 8.87 -17.77 -4.39
N VAL A 118 8.47 -17.78 -5.67
CA VAL A 118 9.41 -17.95 -6.78
C VAL A 118 10.23 -16.68 -6.95
N ARG A 119 9.58 -15.52 -6.93
CA ARG A 119 10.23 -14.21 -7.09
C ARG A 119 10.77 -13.62 -5.79
N GLN A 120 10.50 -14.27 -4.65
CA GLN A 120 10.91 -13.83 -3.31
C GLN A 120 10.39 -12.42 -2.98
N LYS A 121 9.09 -12.19 -3.21
CA LYS A 121 8.44 -10.89 -3.02
C LYS A 121 7.11 -11.03 -2.29
N LEU A 122 6.83 -10.07 -1.42
CA LEU A 122 5.47 -9.84 -0.92
C LEU A 122 4.81 -8.83 -1.85
N ILE A 123 3.73 -9.24 -2.51
CA ILE A 123 2.96 -8.40 -3.42
C ILE A 123 1.59 -8.08 -2.81
N GLY A 124 1.04 -6.94 -3.17
CA GLY A 124 -0.31 -6.50 -2.79
C GLY A 124 -1.18 -6.33 -4.03
N ARG A 125 -2.45 -6.72 -3.93
CA ARG A 125 -3.48 -6.46 -4.95
C ARG A 125 -4.58 -5.61 -4.36
N ALA A 126 -4.74 -4.41 -4.90
CA ALA A 126 -5.79 -3.49 -4.50
C ALA A 126 -7.06 -3.77 -5.32
N ARG A 127 -8.20 -3.83 -4.63
CA ARG A 127 -9.51 -4.01 -5.24
C ARG A 127 -10.48 -2.98 -4.69
N VAL A 128 -11.13 -2.24 -5.58
CA VAL A 128 -12.21 -1.31 -5.26
C VAL A 128 -13.46 -2.13 -4.92
N THR A 129 -14.03 -1.88 -3.75
CA THR A 129 -15.24 -2.57 -3.26
C THR A 129 -16.47 -1.69 -3.39
N ASN A 130 -16.33 -0.38 -3.17
CA ASN A 130 -17.45 0.55 -3.27
C ASN A 130 -16.98 1.91 -3.76
N VAL A 131 -17.88 2.68 -4.36
CA VAL A 131 -17.62 4.05 -4.82
C VAL A 131 -18.79 4.95 -4.43
N HIS A 132 -18.45 6.03 -3.76
CA HIS A 132 -19.34 7.11 -3.36
C HIS A 132 -19.01 8.32 -4.22
N LEU A 133 -20.03 8.92 -4.83
CA LEU A 133 -19.87 10.07 -5.70
C LEU A 133 -20.62 11.26 -5.13
N ASP A 134 -19.95 12.41 -5.16
CA ASP A 134 -20.53 13.70 -4.82
C ASP A 134 -20.72 14.50 -6.11
N GLY A 135 -21.96 14.95 -6.38
CA GLY A 135 -22.28 15.80 -7.51
C GLY A 135 -23.26 15.20 -8.52
N ALA A 136 -24.00 16.08 -9.19
CA ALA A 136 -25.03 15.77 -10.17
C ALA A 136 -24.41 15.64 -11.56
N GLY A 137 -24.36 14.43 -12.11
CA GLY A 137 -23.83 14.27 -13.46
C GLY A 137 -23.98 12.86 -14.00
N GLY A 138 -25.19 12.28 -13.99
CA GLY A 138 -25.63 11.18 -14.88
C GLY A 138 -24.81 9.89 -15.02
N LEU A 139 -23.61 9.78 -14.43
CA LEU A 139 -22.74 8.63 -14.49
C LEU A 139 -23.12 7.66 -13.37
N PRO A 140 -23.44 6.39 -13.71
CA PRO A 140 -23.63 5.37 -12.70
C PRO A 140 -22.32 5.19 -11.91
N SER A 141 -22.41 5.04 -10.58
CA SER A 141 -21.27 4.70 -9.71
C SER A 141 -20.48 3.48 -10.21
N ALA A 142 -21.16 2.52 -10.81
CA ALA A 142 -20.57 1.36 -11.46
C ALA A 142 -19.60 1.70 -12.62
N GLY A 143 -19.86 2.79 -13.36
CA GLY A 143 -18.99 3.27 -14.44
C GLY A 143 -17.67 3.81 -13.89
N ILE A 144 -17.72 4.66 -12.86
CA ILE A 144 -16.53 5.23 -12.23
C ILE A 144 -15.74 4.16 -11.47
N ALA A 145 -16.41 3.23 -10.80
CA ALA A 145 -15.76 2.09 -10.14
C ALA A 145 -14.90 1.27 -11.11
N ARG A 146 -15.38 1.02 -12.34
CA ARG A 146 -14.59 0.33 -13.38
C ARG A 146 -13.40 1.17 -13.87
N LEU A 147 -13.55 2.49 -13.97
CA LEU A 147 -12.45 3.37 -14.36
C LEU A 147 -11.36 3.41 -13.28
N LEU A 148 -11.76 3.52 -12.01
CA LEU A 148 -10.86 3.46 -10.85
C LEU A 148 -10.16 2.11 -10.79
N GLN A 149 -10.91 1.01 -10.86
CA GLN A 149 -10.35 -0.34 -10.86
C GLN A 149 -9.40 -0.55 -12.04
N SER A 150 -9.75 -0.15 -13.26
CA SER A 150 -8.87 -0.26 -14.43
C SER A 150 -7.59 0.57 -14.28
N SER A 151 -7.68 1.74 -13.66
CA SER A 151 -6.51 2.59 -13.38
C SER A 151 -5.59 1.94 -12.35
N ILE A 152 -6.17 1.41 -11.27
CA ILE A 152 -5.45 0.65 -10.24
C ILE A 152 -4.79 -0.58 -10.86
N ASP A 153 -5.51 -1.33 -11.70
CA ASP A 153 -4.98 -2.54 -12.33
C ASP A 153 -3.83 -2.26 -13.31
N LYS A 154 -3.87 -1.14 -14.03
CA LYS A 154 -2.83 -0.78 -14.99
C LYS A 154 -1.60 -0.13 -14.35
N ARG A 155 -1.76 0.57 -13.24
CA ARG A 155 -0.71 1.44 -12.67
C ARG A 155 -0.16 0.96 -11.34
N LEU A 156 -0.96 0.26 -10.56
CA LEU A 156 -0.60 -0.13 -9.20
C LEU A 156 -0.50 -1.64 -9.07
N ASN A 157 -1.46 -2.40 -9.58
CA ASN A 157 -1.44 -3.85 -9.40
C ASN A 157 -0.45 -4.54 -10.38
N PRO A 158 0.29 -5.56 -9.91
CA PRO A 158 0.54 -5.90 -8.51
C PRO A 158 1.52 -4.90 -7.86
N ILE A 159 1.21 -4.46 -6.65
CA ILE A 159 2.07 -3.55 -5.87
C ILE A 159 3.16 -4.38 -5.21
N GLU A 160 4.43 -4.05 -5.41
CA GLU A 160 5.52 -4.70 -4.68
C GLU A 160 5.65 -4.06 -3.29
N ILE A 161 5.32 -4.81 -2.24
CA ILE A 161 5.37 -4.32 -0.85
C ILE A 161 6.77 -4.47 -0.27
N LEU A 162 7.39 -5.63 -0.50
CA LEU A 162 8.69 -5.95 0.06
C LEU A 162 9.44 -6.95 -0.83
N LYS A 163 10.70 -6.65 -1.13
CA LYS A 163 11.65 -7.62 -1.68
C LYS A 163 12.31 -8.38 -0.53
N LEU A 164 12.17 -9.70 -0.51
CA LEU A 164 12.58 -10.54 0.63
C LEU A 164 14.03 -11.04 0.52
N ASP A 165 14.62 -10.92 -0.67
CA ASP A 165 16.04 -11.19 -0.95
C ASP A 165 16.97 -10.11 -0.35
N LYS A 166 16.47 -8.88 -0.19
CA LYS A 166 17.21 -7.73 0.37
C LYS A 166 17.25 -7.64 1.89
N LEU A 167 16.52 -8.51 2.61
CA LEU A 167 16.61 -8.62 4.07
C LEU A 167 17.74 -9.56 4.53
N SER A 168 18.71 -9.81 3.65
CA SER A 168 19.90 -10.62 3.93
C SER A 168 20.85 -9.83 4.83
N PHE A 169 20.76 -10.08 6.13
CA PHE A 169 21.84 -9.72 7.04
C PHE A 169 23.00 -10.65 6.75
N GLY A 170 24.13 -10.10 6.28
CA GLY A 170 25.38 -10.83 6.24
C GLY A 170 25.80 -11.10 7.67
N VAL A 171 25.34 -12.19 8.27
CA VAL A 171 25.84 -12.66 9.56
C VAL A 171 27.23 -13.23 9.28
N PRO A 172 28.32 -12.60 9.73
CA PRO A 172 29.64 -13.18 9.58
C PRO A 172 29.70 -14.40 10.49
N ILE A 173 29.38 -15.57 9.95
CA ILE A 173 29.65 -16.82 10.66
C ILE A 173 31.12 -17.14 10.37
N PRO A 174 32.00 -17.13 11.39
CA PRO A 174 33.37 -17.57 11.22
C PRO A 174 33.35 -18.97 10.58
N SER A 175 34.17 -19.18 9.55
CA SER A 175 34.49 -20.47 8.91
C SER A 175 33.45 -21.20 8.02
N THR A 176 32.34 -20.60 7.55
CA THR A 176 31.35 -21.35 6.72
C THR A 176 30.97 -20.79 5.34
N GLY A 177 31.53 -19.65 4.91
CA GLY A 177 31.24 -19.03 3.61
C GLY A 177 30.01 -18.12 3.61
N THR A 178 29.56 -17.66 2.43
CA THR A 178 28.37 -16.80 2.30
C THR A 178 27.09 -17.60 2.50
N LEU A 179 26.26 -17.22 3.47
CA LEU A 179 24.91 -17.76 3.63
C LEU A 179 23.91 -16.90 2.89
N ARG A 180 23.04 -17.55 2.11
CA ARG A 180 21.89 -16.91 1.47
C ARG A 180 20.62 -17.26 2.24
N MET A 181 19.83 -16.25 2.56
CA MET A 181 18.52 -16.42 3.16
C MET A 181 17.46 -16.51 2.07
N ARG A 182 16.61 -17.52 2.13
CA ARG A 182 15.46 -17.70 1.24
C ARG A 182 14.19 -17.67 2.06
N ALA A 183 13.28 -16.75 1.77
CA ALA A 183 11.96 -16.75 2.38
C ALA A 183 11.19 -18.00 1.91
N VAL A 184 10.68 -18.75 2.87
CA VAL A 184 9.89 -19.98 2.65
C VAL A 184 8.45 -19.82 3.11
N GLY A 185 8.14 -18.78 3.88
CA GLY A 185 6.77 -18.45 4.26
C GLY A 185 6.65 -16.99 4.65
N VAL A 186 5.50 -16.41 4.33
CA VAL A 186 5.09 -15.11 4.85
C VAL A 186 3.66 -15.26 5.37
N ARG A 187 3.44 -14.87 6.62
CA ARG A 187 2.11 -14.77 7.20
C ARG A 187 1.88 -13.31 7.57
N HIS A 188 0.65 -12.84 7.38
CA HIS A 188 0.27 -11.51 7.79
C HIS A 188 -0.92 -11.60 8.75
N GLU A 189 -0.95 -10.66 9.68
CA GLU A 189 -2.04 -10.50 10.64
C GLU A 189 -2.37 -9.01 10.69
N VAL A 190 -3.63 -8.66 10.46
CA VAL A 190 -4.12 -7.30 10.58
C VAL A 190 -4.88 -7.20 11.89
N SER A 191 -4.34 -6.39 12.80
CA SER A 191 -4.98 -6.03 14.06
C SER A 191 -5.36 -4.54 14.03
N SER A 192 -6.09 -4.07 15.04
CA SER A 192 -6.57 -2.69 15.09
C SER A 192 -5.40 -1.70 15.05
N GLY A 193 -5.21 -1.08 13.89
CA GLY A 193 -4.20 -0.04 13.66
C GLY A 193 -2.81 -0.55 13.29
N VAL A 194 -2.60 -1.87 13.16
CA VAL A 194 -1.28 -2.46 12.90
C VAL A 194 -1.37 -3.64 11.93
N LEU A 195 -0.46 -3.66 10.96
CA LEU A 195 -0.13 -4.83 10.16
C LEU A 195 1.12 -5.51 10.73
N ILE A 196 0.99 -6.79 11.05
CA ILE A 196 2.09 -7.65 11.51
C ILE A 196 2.44 -8.62 10.38
N LEU A 197 3.69 -8.59 9.94
CA LEU A 197 4.23 -9.55 8.97
C LEU A 197 5.20 -10.48 9.69
N ARG A 198 4.99 -11.79 9.54
CA ARG A 198 5.90 -12.85 10.02
C ARG A 198 6.50 -13.56 8.83
N ILE A 199 7.81 -13.43 8.65
CA ILE A 199 8.53 -13.98 7.50
C ILE A 199 9.44 -15.10 8.00
N THR A 200 9.24 -16.30 7.49
CA THR A 200 10.10 -17.47 7.76
C THR A 200 11.12 -17.59 6.65
N TYR A 201 12.40 -17.63 7.04
CA TYR A 201 13.54 -17.83 6.17
C TYR A 201 14.18 -19.19 6.41
N GLU A 202 14.70 -19.81 5.36
CA GLU A 202 15.66 -20.90 5.42
C GLU A 202 17.03 -20.43 4.95
N PHE A 203 18.08 -20.93 5.60
CA PHE A 203 19.45 -20.67 5.18
C PHE A 203 19.88 -21.69 4.13
N THR A 204 20.41 -21.19 3.02
CA THR A 204 21.02 -21.98 1.96
C THR A 204 22.48 -21.59 1.81
N LYS A 205 23.33 -22.56 1.49
CA LYS A 205 24.74 -22.29 1.18
C LYS A 205 24.81 -21.45 -0.10
N GLY A 206 25.49 -20.30 -0.03
CA GLY A 206 25.57 -19.32 -1.11
C GLY A 206 26.67 -19.57 -2.12
#